data_AF-A0A644W8A5-F1
#
_entry.id   AF-A0A644W8A5-F1
#
_cell.length_a   1.000
_cell.length_b   1.000
_cell.length_c   1.000
_cell.angle_alpha   90.00
_cell.angle_beta   90.00
_cell.angle_gamma   90.00
#
_symmetry.space_group_name_H-M   'P 1'
#
loop_
_entity.id
_entity.type
_entity.pdbx_description
1 polymer ?
#
loop_
_entity_poly.entity_id
_entity_poly.type
_entity_poly.pdbx_seq_one_letter_code
_entity_poly.pdbx_strand_id
1 'polypeptide(L)'
;MDSVITDNRSDYPIEVVASTSGGDALISPAALNWTVTNPEICRIENGLVKALKNGKTIVTGQIDDVNDSILIVVEIPSDQSIIGDSMKINDWTLNASSFLNAQLNQANLPTGWNHGAAVNFVHAAGRSPFIKLTNQRPFFGLPDTIRFVMNIGDMAISRVLFYLRTNNDTKTISYEINSFEKNKDFNLDIPLNKIFNTTDRAIYPVWFDNANFYLDASNQVESKAYTLAIKNILLVYKDFVISGLNPVKTDKFSIFPNPVNNQILNLQLKEQKSQVLKTEVYNLSGQLLLSNHHGVYQGGAVTIPLKNLTPGLYLLKVHENERFSVAKFSIE
;
A
#
# COMPACT_ATOMS: atom_id res chain seq x y z
N MET A 1 8.53 5.90 -23.53
CA MET A 1 7.57 5.81 -22.41
C MET A 1 7.08 7.23 -22.18
N ASP A 2 5.80 7.49 -22.41
CA ASP A 2 5.31 8.88 -22.53
C ASP A 2 4.86 9.48 -21.20
N SER A 3 4.71 8.63 -20.17
CA SER A 3 4.37 9.05 -18.82
C SER A 3 4.90 8.09 -17.77
N VAL A 4 5.10 8.59 -16.55
CA VAL A 4 5.50 7.80 -15.38
C VAL A 4 4.69 8.20 -14.15
N ILE A 5 4.24 7.20 -13.40
CA ILE A 5 3.62 7.40 -12.08
C ILE A 5 4.69 7.35 -11.00
N THR A 6 4.65 8.31 -10.08
CA THR A 6 5.52 8.36 -8.91
C THR A 6 4.77 8.79 -7.66
N ASP A 7 5.35 8.54 -6.49
CA ASP A 7 4.85 8.99 -5.20
C ASP A 7 6.00 9.52 -4.31
N ASN A 8 5.69 9.92 -3.08
CA ASN A 8 6.66 10.49 -2.15
C ASN A 8 7.39 9.45 -1.29
N ARG A 9 7.16 8.14 -1.51
CA ARG A 9 7.80 7.07 -0.75
C ARG A 9 9.13 6.65 -1.38
N SER A 10 9.30 6.89 -2.67
CA SER A 10 10.54 6.58 -3.40
C SER A 10 10.74 7.54 -4.55
N ASP A 11 11.96 8.07 -4.65
CA ASP A 11 12.34 8.92 -5.78
C ASP A 11 12.41 8.09 -7.07
N TYR A 12 12.10 8.74 -8.20
CA TYR A 12 12.23 8.10 -9.51
C TYR A 12 13.46 8.62 -10.26
N PRO A 13 14.46 7.77 -10.56
CA PRO A 13 15.54 8.16 -11.46
C PRO A 13 15.00 8.23 -12.89
N ILE A 14 15.13 9.40 -13.53
CA ILE A 14 14.74 9.53 -14.93
C ILE A 14 15.71 8.72 -15.78
N GLU A 15 15.21 7.81 -16.60
CA GLU A 15 16.04 7.10 -17.58
C GLU A 15 16.15 7.94 -18.85
N VAL A 16 17.38 8.20 -19.31
CA VAL A 16 17.64 8.96 -20.54
C VAL A 16 18.42 8.09 -21.50
N VAL A 17 17.88 7.92 -22.71
CA VAL A 17 18.51 7.17 -23.80
C VAL A 17 18.79 8.14 -24.94
N ALA A 18 20.04 8.17 -25.40
CA ALA A 18 20.39 8.81 -26.66
C ALA A 18 20.43 7.79 -27.79
N SER A 19 19.64 8.03 -28.82
CA SER A 19 19.63 7.24 -30.03
C SER A 19 20.46 7.94 -31.11
N THR A 20 21.49 7.25 -31.59
CA THR A 20 22.37 7.73 -32.68
C THR A 20 22.38 6.70 -33.82
N SER A 21 23.01 7.04 -34.95
CA SER A 21 23.24 6.07 -36.03
C SER A 21 24.13 4.89 -35.60
N GLY A 22 24.92 5.04 -34.53
CA GLY A 22 25.72 3.98 -33.92
C GLY A 22 24.96 3.10 -32.93
N GLY A 23 23.68 3.39 -32.66
CA GLY A 23 22.84 2.70 -31.69
C GLY A 23 22.44 3.57 -30.50
N ASP A 24 21.78 2.93 -29.53
CA ASP A 24 21.27 3.55 -28.30
C ASP A 24 22.30 3.48 -27.17
N ALA A 25 22.42 4.57 -26.41
CA ALA A 25 23.26 4.65 -25.22
C ALA A 25 22.53 5.33 -24.05
N LEU A 26 22.68 4.78 -22.84
CA LEU A 26 22.20 5.41 -21.62
C LEU A 26 23.06 6.63 -21.29
N ILE A 27 22.41 7.76 -21.01
CA ILE A 27 23.06 8.99 -20.58
C ILE A 27 22.72 9.26 -19.11
N SER A 28 23.71 9.77 -18.37
CA SER A 28 23.48 10.24 -17.01
C SER A 28 22.46 11.37 -17.00
N PRO A 29 21.36 11.25 -16.24
CA PRO A 29 20.36 12.32 -16.11
C PRO A 29 20.94 13.63 -15.56
N ALA A 30 22.06 13.56 -14.82
CA ALA A 30 22.75 14.73 -14.31
C ALA A 30 23.43 15.59 -15.40
N ALA A 31 23.56 15.06 -16.62
CA ALA A 31 24.11 15.80 -17.76
C ALA A 31 23.08 16.75 -18.41
N LEU A 32 21.79 16.63 -18.06
CA LEU A 32 20.73 17.44 -18.64
C LEU A 32 20.34 18.61 -17.73
N ASN A 33 19.95 19.70 -18.36
CA ASN A 33 19.24 20.80 -17.72
C ASN A 33 17.76 20.45 -17.63
N TRP A 34 17.22 20.40 -16.41
CA TRP A 34 15.84 20.00 -16.16
C TRP A 34 14.95 21.21 -15.91
N THR A 35 13.78 21.23 -16.55
CA THR A 35 12.71 22.19 -16.29
C THR A 35 11.42 21.44 -15.97
N VAL A 36 10.63 21.98 -15.02
CA VAL A 36 9.34 21.42 -14.63
C VAL A 36 8.28 22.48 -14.86
N THR A 37 7.27 22.18 -15.67
CA THR A 37 6.21 23.14 -16.02
C THR A 37 5.46 23.63 -14.78
N ASN A 38 5.11 22.72 -13.87
CA ASN A 38 4.54 23.04 -12.56
C ASN A 38 5.40 22.45 -11.43
N PRO A 39 6.25 23.26 -10.78
CA PRO A 39 7.14 22.81 -9.70
C PRO A 39 6.42 22.57 -8.37
N GLU A 40 5.11 22.85 -8.24
CA GLU A 40 4.34 22.46 -7.05
C GLU A 40 4.07 20.95 -7.00
N ILE A 41 4.10 20.28 -8.16
CA ILE A 41 3.73 18.87 -8.31
C ILE A 41 4.95 17.96 -8.06
N CYS A 42 6.07 18.27 -8.71
CA CYS A 42 7.35 17.60 -8.48
C CYS A 42 8.52 18.56 -8.73
N ARG A 43 9.71 18.15 -8.29
CA ARG A 43 10.97 18.83 -8.67
C ARG A 43 12.01 17.80 -9.08
N ILE A 44 13.03 18.25 -9.82
CA ILE A 44 14.16 17.40 -10.20
C ILE A 44 15.39 17.76 -9.38
N GLU A 45 16.00 16.78 -8.74
CA GLU A 45 17.25 16.92 -8.00
C GLU A 45 18.23 15.85 -8.47
N ASN A 46 19.34 16.24 -9.10
CA ASN A 46 20.35 15.31 -9.64
C ASN A 46 19.74 14.24 -10.58
N GLY A 47 18.75 14.62 -11.40
CA GLY A 47 18.06 13.70 -12.30
C GLY A 47 17.06 12.75 -11.64
N LEU A 48 16.78 12.94 -10.35
CA LEU A 48 15.73 12.24 -9.62
C LEU A 48 14.46 13.10 -9.56
N VAL A 49 13.32 12.51 -9.92
CA VAL A 49 12.01 13.10 -9.67
C VAL A 49 11.67 12.95 -8.19
N LYS A 50 11.47 14.09 -7.54
CA LYS A 50 10.97 14.22 -6.17
C LYS A 50 9.49 14.61 -6.22
N ALA A 51 8.61 13.69 -5.84
CA ALA A 51 7.17 13.95 -5.75
C ALA A 51 6.84 14.91 -4.60
N LEU A 52 5.98 15.90 -4.84
CA LEU A 52 5.60 16.90 -3.84
C LEU A 52 4.09 16.89 -3.57
N LYS A 53 3.28 16.87 -4.62
CA LYS A 53 1.83 17.00 -4.52
C LYS A 53 1.14 16.23 -5.64
N ASN A 54 -0.02 15.65 -5.32
CA ASN A 54 -0.85 14.98 -6.32
C ASN A 54 -1.18 15.91 -7.49
N GLY A 55 -0.95 15.41 -8.70
CA GLY A 55 -1.11 16.19 -9.92
C GLY A 55 -0.34 15.61 -11.09
N LYS A 56 -0.41 16.31 -12.22
CA LYS A 56 0.33 15.97 -13.44
C LYS A 56 1.14 17.17 -13.90
N THR A 57 2.39 16.96 -14.28
CA THR A 57 3.28 18.01 -14.77
C THR A 57 4.21 17.45 -15.83
N ILE A 58 4.66 18.29 -16.75
CA ILE A 58 5.65 17.91 -17.75
C ILE A 58 7.03 18.27 -17.21
N VAL A 59 7.95 17.31 -17.35
CA VAL A 59 9.38 17.51 -17.09
C VAL A 59 10.11 17.46 -18.42
N THR A 60 10.89 18.50 -18.71
CA THR A 60 11.69 18.60 -19.93
C THR A 60 13.16 18.57 -19.58
N GLY A 61 13.90 17.65 -20.17
CA GLY A 61 15.36 17.56 -20.10
C GLY A 61 15.97 18.14 -21.36
N GLN A 62 17.01 18.97 -21.22
CA GLN A 62 17.72 19.58 -22.33
C GLN A 62 19.23 19.36 -22.21
N ILE A 63 19.88 19.00 -23.31
CA ILE A 63 21.33 19.00 -23.48
C ILE A 63 21.67 19.69 -24.79
N ASP A 64 22.45 20.77 -24.73
CA ASP A 64 22.70 21.66 -25.86
C ASP A 64 21.38 22.06 -26.57
N ASP A 65 21.26 21.74 -27.86
CA ASP A 65 20.09 22.07 -28.70
C ASP A 65 19.01 20.96 -28.70
N VAL A 66 19.26 19.84 -28.02
CA VAL A 66 18.35 18.69 -27.96
C VAL A 66 17.52 18.75 -26.69
N ASN A 67 16.21 18.57 -26.81
CA ASN A 67 15.31 18.43 -25.68
C ASN A 67 14.33 17.27 -25.88
N ASP A 68 13.90 16.70 -24.77
CA ASP A 68 12.81 15.73 -24.72
C ASP A 68 12.01 15.92 -23.42
N SER A 69 10.78 15.41 -23.39
CA SER A 69 9.86 15.62 -22.28
C SER A 69 9.10 14.37 -21.88
N ILE A 70 8.79 14.27 -20.60
CA ILE A 70 8.00 13.17 -20.03
C ILE A 70 6.88 13.73 -19.15
N LEU A 71 5.69 13.12 -19.22
CA LEU A 71 4.61 13.41 -18.29
C LEU A 71 4.85 12.71 -16.95
N ILE A 72 5.04 13.49 -15.89
CA ILE A 72 5.07 12.98 -14.51
C ILE A 72 3.67 13.04 -13.94
N VAL A 73 3.19 11.91 -13.44
CA VAL A 73 1.93 11.78 -12.69
C VAL A 73 2.27 11.45 -11.24
N VAL A 74 1.98 12.38 -10.34
CA VAL A 74 2.22 12.20 -8.90
C VAL A 74 0.94 11.70 -8.24
N GLU A 75 1.01 10.52 -7.64
CA GLU A 75 -0.08 9.82 -6.97
C GLU A 75 0.36 9.32 -5.59
N ILE A 76 0.44 10.27 -4.65
CA ILE A 76 0.66 10.09 -3.22
C ILE A 76 -0.64 9.59 -2.57
N PRO A 77 -0.65 8.39 -1.97
CA PRO A 77 -1.83 7.88 -1.27
C PRO A 77 -2.12 8.73 -0.03
N SER A 78 -3.39 8.81 0.35
CA SER A 78 -3.81 9.59 1.54
C SER A 78 -3.58 8.85 2.86
N ASP A 79 -3.46 7.52 2.81
CA ASP A 79 -3.26 6.64 3.96
C ASP A 79 -2.43 5.41 3.52
N GLN A 80 -1.90 4.66 4.48
CA GLN A 80 -1.20 3.40 4.27
C GLN A 80 -2.09 2.39 3.54
N SER A 81 -3.40 2.48 3.76
CA SER A 81 -4.40 1.66 3.08
C SER A 81 -5.55 2.56 2.63
N ILE A 82 -5.79 2.64 1.32
CA ILE A 82 -6.91 3.40 0.75
C ILE A 82 -7.89 2.46 0.05
N ILE A 83 -9.15 2.89 -0.08
CA ILE A 83 -10.14 2.16 -0.86
C ILE A 83 -9.83 2.36 -2.35
N GLY A 84 -9.41 1.29 -3.01
CA GLY A 84 -9.31 1.25 -4.46
C GLY A 84 -10.69 1.01 -5.12
N ASP A 85 -11.52 0.14 -4.56
CA ASP A 85 -12.91 -0.09 -4.97
C ASP A 85 -13.80 -0.24 -3.74
N SER A 86 -14.98 0.39 -3.70
CA SER A 86 -16.00 0.14 -2.68
C SER A 86 -17.06 -0.90 -3.09
N MET A 87 -16.80 -1.65 -4.18
CA MET A 87 -17.66 -2.63 -4.81
C MET A 87 -19.02 -2.06 -5.24
N LYS A 88 -19.01 -0.94 -5.97
CA LYS A 88 -20.25 -0.39 -6.57
C LYS A 88 -20.75 -1.33 -7.67
N ILE A 89 -21.89 -1.99 -7.45
CA ILE A 89 -22.37 -3.07 -8.32
C ILE A 89 -22.44 -2.72 -9.81
N ASN A 90 -22.82 -1.48 -10.15
CA ASN A 90 -22.95 -1.06 -11.54
C ASN A 90 -21.61 -1.02 -12.30
N ASP A 91 -20.49 -1.01 -11.59
CA ASP A 91 -19.14 -1.04 -12.17
C ASP A 91 -18.66 -2.49 -12.38
N TRP A 92 -19.43 -3.48 -11.92
CA TRP A 92 -19.04 -4.89 -11.89
C TRP A 92 -19.98 -5.77 -12.72
N THR A 93 -19.39 -6.67 -13.49
CA THR A 93 -20.13 -7.68 -14.25
C THR A 93 -19.99 -9.06 -13.60
N LEU A 94 -21.13 -9.71 -13.36
CA LEU A 94 -21.20 -11.09 -12.87
C LEU A 94 -21.33 -12.07 -14.06
N ASN A 95 -20.46 -13.07 -14.09
CA ASN A 95 -20.62 -14.27 -14.91
C ASN A 95 -20.46 -15.49 -13.99
N ALA A 96 -21.49 -16.33 -13.88
CA ALA A 96 -21.46 -17.49 -13.01
C ALA A 96 -21.99 -18.72 -13.74
N SER A 97 -21.73 -19.89 -13.17
CA SER A 97 -22.35 -21.13 -13.65
C SER A 97 -23.88 -21.00 -13.66
N SER A 98 -24.51 -21.26 -14.80
CA SER A 98 -25.92 -20.94 -15.05
C SER A 98 -26.89 -21.57 -14.04
N PHE A 99 -26.60 -22.80 -13.60
CA PHE A 99 -27.42 -23.53 -12.62
C PHE A 99 -27.44 -22.90 -11.22
N LEU A 100 -26.54 -21.95 -10.90
CA LEU A 100 -26.55 -21.25 -9.62
C LEU A 100 -27.61 -20.14 -9.57
N ASN A 101 -28.08 -19.65 -10.73
CA ASN A 101 -28.95 -18.47 -10.84
C ASN A 101 -28.44 -17.28 -9.99
N ALA A 102 -27.11 -17.08 -9.99
CA ALA A 102 -26.44 -16.14 -9.11
C ALA A 102 -26.81 -14.69 -9.47
N GLN A 103 -26.95 -13.84 -8.43
CA GLN A 103 -27.28 -12.44 -8.58
C GLN A 103 -26.29 -11.56 -7.81
N LEU A 104 -25.76 -10.54 -8.48
CA LEU A 104 -24.93 -9.51 -7.87
C LEU A 104 -25.84 -8.38 -7.36
N ASN A 105 -25.85 -8.16 -6.04
CA ASN A 105 -26.69 -7.16 -5.38
C ASN A 105 -26.08 -6.72 -4.03
N GLN A 106 -26.81 -5.92 -3.21
CA GLN A 106 -26.39 -5.52 -1.86
C GLN A 106 -27.18 -6.21 -0.74
N ALA A 107 -27.96 -7.24 -1.06
CA ALA A 107 -28.68 -8.01 -0.05
C ALA A 107 -27.74 -8.98 0.68
N ASN A 108 -28.05 -9.29 1.94
CA ASN A 108 -27.29 -10.23 2.78
C ASN A 108 -25.82 -9.86 3.00
N LEU A 109 -25.46 -8.57 2.94
CA LEU A 109 -24.14 -8.14 3.37
C LEU A 109 -23.93 -8.46 4.87
N PRO A 110 -22.70 -8.81 5.28
CA PRO A 110 -22.37 -9.03 6.69
C PRO A 110 -22.75 -7.86 7.59
N THR A 111 -23.11 -8.17 8.83
CA THR A 111 -23.49 -7.16 9.83
C THR A 111 -22.38 -6.13 10.02
N GLY A 112 -22.73 -4.85 9.98
CA GLY A 112 -21.80 -3.73 10.14
C GLY A 112 -21.14 -3.26 8.83
N TRP A 113 -21.41 -3.91 7.70
CA TRP A 113 -21.00 -3.38 6.40
C TRP A 113 -21.99 -2.32 5.92
N ASN A 114 -21.51 -1.09 5.75
CA ASN A 114 -22.29 0.03 5.20
C ASN A 114 -22.12 0.20 3.67
N HIS A 115 -21.30 -0.64 3.05
CA HIS A 115 -21.08 -0.74 1.60
C HIS A 115 -20.57 -2.14 1.25
N GLY A 116 -20.44 -2.41 -0.04
CA GLY A 116 -19.98 -3.68 -0.58
C GLY A 116 -20.92 -4.22 -1.64
N ALA A 117 -20.57 -5.40 -2.15
CA ALA A 117 -21.40 -6.19 -3.02
C ALA A 117 -21.48 -7.65 -2.55
N ALA A 118 -22.59 -8.30 -2.86
CA ALA A 118 -22.87 -9.68 -2.55
C ALA A 118 -23.28 -10.41 -3.83
N VAL A 119 -22.68 -11.58 -4.06
CA VAL A 119 -23.21 -12.55 -5.02
C VAL A 119 -24.03 -13.57 -4.23
N ASN A 120 -25.35 -13.48 -4.37
CA ASN A 120 -26.31 -14.37 -3.73
C ASN A 120 -26.71 -15.47 -4.70
N PHE A 121 -26.72 -16.73 -4.24
CA PHE A 121 -27.13 -17.87 -5.06
C PHE A 121 -27.64 -19.02 -4.18
N VAL A 122 -28.33 -19.97 -4.79
CA VAL A 122 -28.71 -21.23 -4.15
C VAL A 122 -27.86 -22.33 -4.75
N HIS A 123 -27.19 -23.13 -3.91
CA HIS A 123 -26.36 -24.21 -4.41
C HIS A 123 -27.23 -25.27 -5.09
N ALA A 124 -26.85 -25.60 -6.33
CA ALA A 124 -27.43 -26.68 -7.12
C ALA A 124 -26.30 -27.56 -7.66
N ALA A 125 -26.59 -28.85 -7.84
CA ALA A 125 -25.62 -29.81 -8.33
C ALA A 125 -25.13 -29.44 -9.74
N GLY A 126 -23.81 -29.43 -9.91
CA GLY A 126 -23.16 -29.15 -11.19
C GLY A 126 -21.65 -29.34 -11.11
N ARG A 127 -21.01 -29.61 -12.25
CA ARG A 127 -19.56 -29.84 -12.30
C ARG A 127 -18.81 -28.51 -12.32
N SER A 128 -17.84 -28.38 -11.42
CA SER A 128 -16.92 -27.24 -11.33
C SER A 128 -17.62 -25.86 -11.32
N PRO A 129 -18.54 -25.59 -10.38
CA PRO A 129 -19.22 -24.31 -10.32
C PRO A 129 -18.24 -23.16 -10.10
N PHE A 130 -18.51 -22.02 -10.72
CA PHE A 130 -17.72 -20.82 -10.56
C PHE A 130 -18.58 -19.56 -10.48
N ILE A 131 -18.00 -18.52 -9.88
CA ILE A 131 -18.48 -17.14 -9.87
C ILE A 131 -17.33 -16.26 -10.34
N LYS A 132 -17.50 -15.53 -11.44
CA LYS A 132 -16.55 -14.57 -11.98
C LYS A 132 -17.10 -13.16 -11.83
N LEU A 133 -16.29 -12.29 -11.23
CA LEU A 133 -16.57 -10.86 -11.08
C LEU A 133 -15.53 -10.08 -11.90
N THR A 134 -16.00 -9.27 -12.84
CA THR A 134 -15.14 -8.51 -13.77
C THR A 134 -15.33 -7.01 -13.55
N ASN A 135 -14.22 -6.27 -13.43
CA ASN A 135 -14.21 -4.82 -13.40
C ASN A 135 -12.84 -4.34 -13.92
N GLN A 136 -12.78 -3.98 -15.21
CA GLN A 136 -11.53 -3.63 -15.86
C GLN A 136 -11.14 -2.18 -15.56
N ARG A 137 -10.18 -1.98 -14.64
CA ARG A 137 -9.80 -0.63 -14.22
C ARG A 137 -8.38 -0.52 -13.66
N PRO A 138 -7.74 0.66 -13.77
CA PRO A 138 -6.44 0.90 -13.17
C PRO A 138 -6.58 1.14 -11.67
N PHE A 139 -5.55 0.76 -10.91
CA PHE A 139 -5.40 1.14 -9.52
C PHE A 139 -4.55 2.41 -9.37
N PHE A 140 -4.81 3.15 -8.30
CA PHE A 140 -4.12 4.39 -7.97
C PHE A 140 -2.69 4.12 -7.47
N GLY A 141 -1.74 4.87 -8.02
CA GLY A 141 -0.37 4.97 -7.54
C GLY A 141 0.43 3.68 -7.68
N LEU A 142 1.29 3.45 -6.68
CA LEU A 142 2.29 2.38 -6.65
C LEU A 142 2.01 1.38 -5.51
N PRO A 143 0.85 0.70 -5.45
CA PRO A 143 0.51 -0.15 -4.32
C PRO A 143 1.48 -1.33 -4.19
N ASP A 144 1.80 -1.72 -2.97
CA ASP A 144 2.62 -2.91 -2.71
C ASP A 144 1.77 -4.19 -2.68
N THR A 145 0.52 -4.05 -2.26
CA THR A 145 -0.42 -5.15 -2.09
C THR A 145 -1.83 -4.69 -2.42
N ILE A 146 -2.54 -5.51 -3.19
CA ILE A 146 -3.98 -5.37 -3.41
C ILE A 146 -4.65 -6.32 -2.43
N ARG A 147 -5.57 -5.81 -1.62
CA ARG A 147 -6.26 -6.57 -0.57
C ARG A 147 -7.75 -6.58 -0.80
N PHE A 148 -8.34 -7.77 -0.90
CA PHE A 148 -9.80 -7.93 -0.91
C PHE A 148 -10.29 -8.21 0.50
N VAL A 149 -11.23 -7.40 0.98
CA VAL A 149 -11.90 -7.64 2.27
C VAL A 149 -13.21 -8.37 1.99
N MET A 150 -13.36 -9.58 2.52
CA MET A 150 -14.45 -10.49 2.14
C MET A 150 -15.06 -11.21 3.33
N ASN A 151 -16.24 -11.79 3.10
CA ASN A 151 -16.89 -12.74 3.98
C ASN A 151 -17.65 -13.75 3.12
N ILE A 152 -17.45 -15.04 3.38
CA ILE A 152 -18.04 -16.13 2.58
C ILE A 152 -19.08 -16.94 3.36
N GLY A 153 -19.42 -16.52 4.59
CA GLY A 153 -20.22 -17.34 5.49
C GLY A 153 -19.59 -18.73 5.65
N ASP A 154 -20.40 -19.78 5.51
CA ASP A 154 -19.93 -21.16 5.57
C ASP A 154 -19.71 -21.81 4.19
N MET A 155 -19.80 -21.02 3.11
CA MET A 155 -19.58 -21.46 1.74
C MET A 155 -18.22 -22.15 1.58
N ALA A 156 -18.16 -23.17 0.72
CA ALA A 156 -16.92 -23.83 0.36
C ALA A 156 -16.40 -23.30 -0.99
N ILE A 157 -15.21 -22.70 -0.97
CA ILE A 157 -14.45 -22.24 -2.14
C ILE A 157 -13.17 -23.06 -2.20
N SER A 158 -12.87 -23.62 -3.37
CA SER A 158 -11.63 -24.40 -3.59
C SER A 158 -10.44 -23.49 -3.88
N ARG A 159 -10.63 -22.47 -4.72
CA ARG A 159 -9.62 -21.46 -5.05
C ARG A 159 -10.23 -20.22 -5.68
N VAL A 160 -9.47 -19.13 -5.70
CA VAL A 160 -9.75 -17.91 -6.44
C VAL A 160 -8.55 -17.56 -7.30
N LEU A 161 -8.81 -17.21 -8.57
CA LEU A 161 -7.83 -16.65 -9.49
C LEU A 161 -8.10 -15.16 -9.67
N PHE A 162 -7.16 -14.31 -9.26
CA PHE A 162 -7.18 -12.88 -9.51
C PHE A 162 -6.34 -12.55 -10.73
N TYR A 163 -6.94 -11.90 -11.72
CA TYR A 163 -6.27 -11.50 -12.97
C TYR A 163 -5.94 -10.01 -12.94
N LEU A 164 -4.66 -9.72 -13.10
CA LEU A 164 -4.09 -8.37 -13.11
C LEU A 164 -3.25 -8.19 -14.38
N ARG A 165 -3.14 -6.98 -14.90
CA ARG A 165 -2.17 -6.65 -15.96
C ARG A 165 -1.36 -5.42 -15.62
N THR A 166 -0.16 -5.34 -16.19
CA THR A 166 0.67 -4.14 -16.11
C THR A 166 0.20 -3.09 -17.12
N ASN A 167 0.66 -1.86 -16.98
CA ASN A 167 0.33 -0.79 -17.93
C ASN A 167 1.03 -0.97 -19.28
N ASN A 168 2.24 -1.54 -19.28
CA ASN A 168 3.07 -1.78 -20.46
C ASN A 168 2.79 -3.10 -21.19
N ASP A 169 1.85 -3.92 -20.73
CA ASP A 169 1.42 -5.16 -21.40
C ASP A 169 -0.11 -5.27 -21.40
N THR A 170 -0.65 -5.92 -22.43
CA THR A 170 -2.08 -6.22 -22.54
C THR A 170 -2.43 -7.58 -21.94
N LYS A 171 -1.44 -8.45 -21.70
CA LYS A 171 -1.64 -9.77 -21.11
C LYS A 171 -1.94 -9.70 -19.61
N THR A 172 -2.88 -10.53 -19.17
CA THR A 172 -3.18 -10.70 -17.74
C THR A 172 -2.32 -11.82 -17.14
N ILE A 173 -1.91 -11.62 -15.89
CA ILE A 173 -1.25 -12.60 -15.04
C ILE A 173 -2.23 -12.96 -13.91
N SER A 174 -2.33 -14.25 -13.59
CA SER A 174 -3.17 -14.73 -12.50
C SER A 174 -2.39 -14.94 -11.21
N TYR A 175 -2.98 -14.56 -10.07
CA TYR A 175 -2.55 -14.96 -8.74
C TYR A 175 -3.60 -15.88 -8.10
N GLU A 176 -3.18 -17.07 -7.68
CA GLU A 176 -4.07 -18.08 -7.07
C GLU A 176 -4.02 -18.01 -5.54
N ILE A 177 -5.19 -18.07 -4.91
CA ILE A 177 -5.34 -18.28 -3.47
C ILE A 177 -6.30 -19.45 -3.23
N ASN A 178 -5.97 -20.33 -2.30
CA ASN A 178 -6.72 -21.58 -2.02
C ASN A 178 -7.02 -21.80 -0.52
N SER A 179 -6.81 -20.78 0.33
CA SER A 179 -7.11 -20.81 1.76
C SER A 179 -8.08 -19.70 2.13
N PHE A 180 -9.15 -20.04 2.83
CA PHE A 180 -10.24 -19.13 3.16
C PHE A 180 -10.73 -19.32 4.58
N GLU A 181 -11.08 -18.22 5.23
CA GLU A 181 -11.69 -18.22 6.55
C GLU A 181 -13.22 -18.22 6.40
N LYS A 182 -13.90 -19.06 7.19
CA LYS A 182 -15.36 -19.16 7.19
C LYS A 182 -15.97 -18.38 8.34
N ASN A 183 -17.19 -17.88 8.13
CA ASN A 183 -18.06 -17.24 9.13
C ASN A 183 -17.48 -15.99 9.81
N LYS A 184 -16.52 -15.32 9.16
CA LYS A 184 -15.97 -14.05 9.60
C LYS A 184 -15.44 -13.25 8.41
N ASP A 185 -15.22 -11.96 8.65
CA ASP A 185 -14.51 -11.12 7.72
C ASP A 185 -13.03 -11.53 7.68
N PHE A 186 -12.46 -11.58 6.48
CA PHE A 186 -11.06 -11.90 6.27
C PHE A 186 -10.50 -11.17 5.05
N ASN A 187 -9.17 -11.20 4.92
CA ASN A 187 -8.44 -10.54 3.84
C ASN A 187 -7.85 -11.56 2.89
N LEU A 188 -7.92 -11.27 1.59
CA LEU A 188 -7.11 -11.92 0.57
C LEU A 188 -6.11 -10.92 0.02
N ASP A 189 -4.83 -11.17 0.29
CA ASP A 189 -3.73 -10.28 -0.06
C ASP A 189 -3.00 -10.78 -1.31
N ILE A 190 -2.82 -9.88 -2.27
CA ILE A 190 -2.07 -10.09 -3.51
C ILE A 190 -0.85 -9.17 -3.46
N PRO A 191 0.32 -9.66 -2.99
CA PRO A 191 1.54 -8.88 -3.01
C PRO A 191 2.03 -8.73 -4.45
N LEU A 192 2.13 -7.50 -4.97
CA LEU A 192 2.43 -7.28 -6.39
C LEU A 192 3.82 -7.77 -6.79
N ASN A 193 4.78 -7.74 -5.87
CA ASN A 193 6.13 -8.25 -6.09
C ASN A 193 6.22 -9.78 -6.27
N LYS A 194 5.11 -10.52 -6.05
CA LYS A 194 5.04 -11.95 -6.34
C LYS A 194 4.68 -12.24 -7.81
N ILE A 195 4.16 -11.25 -8.53
CA ILE A 195 3.67 -11.42 -9.91
C ILE A 195 4.27 -10.42 -10.90
N PHE A 196 4.80 -9.28 -10.42
CA PHE A 196 5.41 -8.25 -11.25
C PHE A 196 6.76 -7.80 -10.69
N ASN A 197 7.62 -7.26 -11.57
CA ASN A 197 8.82 -6.54 -11.15
C ASN A 197 8.45 -5.13 -10.67
N THR A 198 8.18 -4.96 -9.38
CA THR A 198 7.67 -3.70 -8.81
C THR A 198 8.69 -2.55 -8.80
N THR A 199 9.94 -2.79 -9.18
CA THR A 199 10.95 -1.73 -9.38
C THR A 199 10.81 -1.05 -10.74
N ASP A 200 10.22 -1.72 -11.72
CA ASP A 200 9.95 -1.15 -13.05
C ASP A 200 8.72 -0.24 -12.96
N ARG A 201 8.87 1.04 -13.32
CA ARG A 201 7.76 2.00 -13.29
C ARG A 201 6.81 1.86 -14.46
N ALA A 202 7.23 1.23 -15.55
CA ALA A 202 6.39 1.01 -16.73
C ALA A 202 5.20 0.07 -16.45
N ILE A 203 5.24 -0.69 -15.33
CA ILE A 203 4.12 -1.55 -14.97
C ILE A 203 2.91 -0.78 -14.44
N TYR A 204 3.08 0.48 -14.03
CA TYR A 204 2.05 1.26 -13.36
C TYR A 204 1.28 2.20 -14.33
N PRO A 205 -0.02 2.43 -14.10
CA PRO A 205 -0.83 1.82 -13.03
C PRO A 205 -1.08 0.33 -13.31
N VAL A 206 -1.13 -0.47 -12.25
CA VAL A 206 -1.53 -1.88 -12.37
C VAL A 206 -3.04 -1.93 -12.54
N TRP A 207 -3.52 -2.75 -13.46
CA TRP A 207 -4.93 -2.90 -13.78
C TRP A 207 -5.50 -4.18 -13.20
N PHE A 208 -6.69 -4.07 -12.62
CA PHE A 208 -7.55 -5.21 -12.34
C PHE A 208 -8.34 -5.60 -13.58
N ASP A 209 -8.50 -6.90 -13.80
CA ASP A 209 -9.34 -7.44 -14.87
C ASP A 209 -10.55 -8.17 -14.27
N ASN A 210 -10.31 -9.27 -13.56
CA ASN A 210 -11.38 -10.06 -12.96
C ASN A 210 -10.88 -10.94 -11.80
N ALA A 211 -11.82 -11.40 -10.98
CA ALA A 211 -11.61 -12.47 -10.00
C ALA A 211 -12.55 -13.64 -10.33
N ASN A 212 -12.01 -14.85 -10.41
CA ASN A 212 -12.77 -16.06 -10.67
C ASN A 212 -12.70 -17.00 -9.46
N PHE A 213 -13.84 -17.17 -8.79
CA PHE A 213 -14.02 -17.99 -7.59
C PHE A 213 -14.53 -19.37 -8.00
N TYR A 214 -13.76 -20.42 -7.72
CA TYR A 214 -14.16 -21.80 -7.97
C TYR A 214 -14.75 -22.40 -6.71
N LEU A 215 -16.03 -22.78 -6.78
CA LEU A 215 -16.75 -23.35 -5.65
C LEU A 215 -16.38 -24.83 -5.47
N ASP A 216 -16.26 -25.25 -4.22
CA ASP A 216 -16.09 -26.65 -3.87
C ASP A 216 -17.48 -27.29 -3.67
N ALA A 217 -18.08 -27.73 -4.78
CA ALA A 217 -19.43 -28.27 -4.80
C ALA A 217 -19.61 -29.48 -3.87
N SER A 218 -18.57 -30.30 -3.68
CA SER A 218 -18.64 -31.49 -2.83
C SER A 218 -18.80 -31.15 -1.34
N ASN A 219 -18.37 -29.95 -0.94
CA ASN A 219 -18.46 -29.45 0.42
C ASN A 219 -19.56 -28.39 0.60
N GLN A 220 -20.52 -28.32 -0.32
CA GLN A 220 -21.71 -27.48 -0.18
C GLN A 220 -22.98 -28.33 0.00
N VAL A 221 -23.89 -27.81 0.82
CA VAL A 221 -25.22 -28.39 1.03
C VAL A 221 -26.14 -28.03 -0.14
N GLU A 222 -26.77 -29.04 -0.74
CA GLU A 222 -27.75 -28.87 -1.82
C GLU A 222 -28.95 -28.02 -1.40
N SER A 223 -29.45 -27.18 -2.31
CA SER A 223 -30.57 -26.25 -2.10
C SER A 223 -30.36 -25.19 -1.01
N LYS A 224 -29.17 -25.09 -0.44
CA LYS A 224 -28.84 -24.04 0.54
C LYS A 224 -28.48 -22.73 -0.16
N ALA A 225 -28.98 -21.62 0.38
CA ALA A 225 -28.58 -20.28 -0.04
C ALA A 225 -27.19 -19.93 0.53
N TYR A 226 -26.35 -19.34 -0.31
CA TYR A 226 -25.03 -18.83 0.04
C TYR A 226 -24.84 -17.40 -0.47
N THR A 227 -23.91 -16.71 0.17
CA THR A 227 -23.52 -15.35 -0.17
C THR A 227 -22.01 -15.26 -0.22
N LEU A 228 -21.47 -14.85 -1.38
CA LEU A 228 -20.10 -14.36 -1.51
C LEU A 228 -20.14 -12.84 -1.34
N ALA A 229 -19.72 -12.33 -0.18
CA ALA A 229 -19.70 -10.90 0.09
C ALA A 229 -18.27 -10.34 -0.04
N ILE A 230 -18.14 -9.23 -0.75
CA ILE A 230 -16.90 -8.47 -0.92
C ILE A 230 -17.18 -7.03 -0.50
N LYS A 231 -16.44 -6.55 0.51
CA LYS A 231 -16.64 -5.21 1.08
C LYS A 231 -16.02 -4.16 0.18
N ASN A 232 -14.74 -4.35 -0.11
CA ASN A 232 -13.92 -3.42 -0.86
C ASN A 232 -12.62 -4.09 -1.33
N ILE A 233 -11.96 -3.41 -2.26
CA ILE A 233 -10.59 -3.63 -2.64
C ILE A 233 -9.77 -2.50 -2.04
N LEU A 234 -8.80 -2.84 -1.20
CA LEU A 234 -7.86 -1.91 -0.60
C LEU A 234 -6.54 -1.93 -1.36
N LEU A 235 -5.96 -0.74 -1.52
CA LEU A 235 -4.60 -0.54 -2.01
C LEU A 235 -3.71 -0.27 -0.80
N VAL A 236 -2.75 -1.15 -0.56
CA VAL A 236 -1.89 -1.11 0.62
C VAL A 236 -0.48 -0.71 0.21
N TYR A 237 0.05 0.32 0.86
CA TYR A 237 1.35 0.93 0.60
C TYR A 237 2.28 0.68 1.78
N LYS A 238 3.44 0.08 1.54
CA LYS A 238 4.50 -0.08 2.53
C LYS A 238 5.27 1.21 2.70
N ASP A 239 5.96 1.32 3.84
CA ASP A 239 6.78 2.48 4.20
C ASP A 239 6.01 3.83 4.08
N PHE A 240 4.68 3.80 4.26
CA PHE A 240 3.83 4.98 4.19
C PHE A 240 3.96 5.83 5.46
N VAL A 241 4.09 7.13 5.27
CA VAL A 241 4.30 8.10 6.34
C VAL A 241 3.24 9.19 6.23
N ILE A 242 2.31 9.23 7.19
CA ILE A 242 1.18 10.19 7.21
C ILE A 242 1.63 11.61 7.59
N SER A 243 2.76 11.77 8.27
CA SER A 243 3.28 13.07 8.70
C SER A 243 4.42 13.55 7.80
N GLY A 244 4.47 14.83 7.46
CA GLY A 244 5.65 15.50 6.87
C GLY A 244 6.94 15.43 7.72
N LEU A 245 6.94 14.62 8.77
CA LEU A 245 8.13 14.10 9.41
C LEU A 245 8.43 12.76 8.77
N ASN A 246 9.42 12.72 7.87
CA ASN A 246 10.09 11.47 7.55
C ASN A 246 10.44 10.80 8.89
N PRO A 247 9.92 9.61 9.24
CA PRO A 247 10.60 8.76 10.18
C PRO A 247 11.91 8.46 9.48
N VAL A 248 12.93 9.24 9.82
CA VAL A 248 14.30 8.80 9.65
C VAL A 248 14.30 7.46 10.37
N LYS A 249 14.38 6.34 9.63
CA LYS A 249 14.82 5.06 10.20
C LYS A 249 16.13 5.41 10.89
N THR A 250 16.02 5.64 12.20
CA THR A 250 17.06 6.36 12.90
C THR A 250 18.07 5.33 13.34
N ASP A 251 19.13 5.21 12.54
CA ASP A 251 20.36 4.56 12.99
C ASP A 251 20.94 5.23 14.24
N LYS A 252 20.39 6.35 14.74
CA LYS A 252 20.96 7.09 15.87
C LYS A 252 20.63 6.51 17.24
N PHE A 253 19.57 5.70 17.37
CA PHE A 253 19.24 5.10 18.66
C PHE A 253 18.43 3.81 18.49
N SER A 254 18.45 2.99 19.55
CA SER A 254 17.63 1.78 19.68
C SER A 254 16.74 1.89 20.91
N ILE A 255 15.60 1.20 20.88
CA ILE A 255 14.67 1.14 21.99
C ILE A 255 14.32 -0.31 22.33
N PHE A 256 14.25 -0.63 23.62
CA PHE A 256 14.00 -1.99 24.09
C PHE A 256 13.45 -2.06 25.53
N PRO A 257 12.66 -3.08 25.88
CA PRO A 257 12.06 -4.04 24.97
C PRO A 257 10.98 -3.37 24.10
N ASN A 258 10.79 -3.89 22.89
CA ASN A 258 9.69 -3.50 22.00
C ASN A 258 9.19 -4.78 21.32
N PRO A 259 8.00 -5.33 21.68
CA PRO A 259 6.97 -4.73 22.54
C PRO A 259 7.37 -4.54 24.02
N VAL A 260 6.79 -3.54 24.69
CA VAL A 260 6.98 -3.23 26.11
C VAL A 260 6.02 -4.04 26.96
N ASN A 261 6.53 -4.79 27.93
CA ASN A 261 5.74 -5.65 28.82
C ASN A 261 5.61 -5.11 30.27
N ASN A 262 6.56 -4.32 30.75
CA ASN A 262 6.63 -3.86 32.15
C ASN A 262 6.50 -2.34 32.32
N GLN A 263 5.82 -1.66 31.37
CA GLN A 263 5.67 -0.19 31.34
C GLN A 263 7.00 0.58 31.43
N ILE A 264 8.09 -0.05 31.00
CA ILE A 264 9.42 0.52 30.98
C ILE A 264 10.00 0.33 29.58
N LEU A 265 10.36 1.43 28.93
CA LEU A 265 11.07 1.44 27.67
C LEU A 265 12.47 2.00 27.90
N ASN A 266 13.50 1.34 27.41
CA ASN A 266 14.87 1.85 27.46
C ASN A 266 15.24 2.42 26.10
N LEU A 267 15.99 3.51 26.12
CA LEU A 267 16.55 4.21 24.97
C LEU A 267 18.06 4.11 25.03
N GLN A 268 18.70 3.63 23.97
CA GLN A 268 20.15 3.61 23.84
C GLN A 268 20.56 4.40 22.59
N LEU A 269 21.23 5.53 22.79
CA LEU A 269 21.82 6.30 21.70
C LEU A 269 23.03 5.55 21.12
N LYS A 270 23.23 5.64 19.80
CA LYS A 270 24.38 5.08 19.07
C LYS A 270 25.64 5.87 19.36
N GLU A 271 25.55 7.19 19.41
CA GLU A 271 26.65 8.06 19.82
C GLU A 271 26.59 8.32 21.34
N GLN A 272 27.67 7.99 22.04
CA GLN A 272 27.79 8.10 23.49
C GLN A 272 28.43 9.44 23.89
N LYS A 273 27.91 10.54 23.34
CA LYS A 273 28.45 11.89 23.58
C LYS A 273 27.63 12.62 24.64
N SER A 274 28.28 13.53 25.38
CA SER A 274 27.61 14.38 26.36
C SER A 274 26.65 15.34 25.68
N GLN A 275 25.35 15.25 25.96
CA GLN A 275 24.33 16.11 25.35
C GLN A 275 23.06 16.22 26.19
N VAL A 276 22.28 17.29 26.00
CA VAL A 276 20.97 17.41 26.65
C VAL A 276 19.98 16.49 25.94
N LEU A 277 19.32 15.64 26.73
CA LEU A 277 18.38 14.64 26.21
C LEU A 277 16.97 14.90 26.76
N LYS A 278 16.01 15.01 25.84
CA LYS A 278 14.58 15.07 26.15
C LYS A 278 13.84 14.02 25.34
N THR A 279 12.83 13.39 25.93
CA THR A 279 11.97 12.44 25.22
C THR A 279 10.50 12.79 25.39
N GLU A 280 9.74 12.66 24.32
CA GLU A 280 8.29 12.88 24.28
C GLU A 280 7.60 11.62 23.76
N VAL A 281 6.47 11.22 24.36
CA VAL A 281 5.66 10.08 23.90
C VAL A 281 4.31 10.60 23.43
N TYR A 282 3.89 10.15 22.25
CA TYR A 282 2.63 10.53 21.63
C TYR A 282 1.77 9.31 21.32
N ASN A 283 0.44 9.47 21.36
CA ASN A 283 -0.46 8.52 20.69
C ASN A 283 -0.45 8.74 19.17
N LEU A 284 -1.09 7.83 18.43
CA LEU A 284 -1.20 7.92 16.97
C LEU A 284 -2.03 9.12 16.46
N SER A 285 -2.86 9.71 17.32
CA SER A 285 -3.59 10.94 17.01
C SER A 285 -2.73 12.21 17.18
N GLY A 286 -1.44 12.07 17.54
CA GLY A 286 -0.52 13.18 17.72
C GLY A 286 -0.65 13.91 19.06
N GLN A 287 -1.43 13.39 20.00
CA GLN A 287 -1.53 13.93 21.35
C GLN A 287 -0.28 13.58 22.16
N LEU A 288 0.33 14.58 22.79
CA LEU A 288 1.45 14.39 23.73
C LEU A 288 0.92 13.73 25.01
N LEU A 289 1.49 12.60 25.38
CA LEU A 289 1.12 11.82 26.57
C LEU A 289 2.16 11.92 27.68
N LEU A 290 3.45 11.90 27.34
CA LEU A 290 4.56 12.00 28.30
C LEU A 290 5.65 12.92 27.76
N SER A 291 6.30 13.68 28.64
CA SER A 291 7.50 14.45 28.34
C SER A 291 8.48 14.32 29.50
N ASN A 292 9.66 13.77 29.21
CA ASN A 292 10.73 13.56 30.20
C ASN A 292 11.97 14.35 29.80
N HIS A 293 12.53 15.07 30.78
CA HIS A 293 13.83 15.73 30.67
C HIS A 293 14.86 14.86 31.40
N HIS A 294 15.83 14.33 30.66
CA HIS A 294 16.85 13.40 31.21
C HIS A 294 18.14 14.11 31.60
N GLY A 295 18.15 15.44 31.58
CA GLY A 295 19.34 16.25 31.86
C GLY A 295 20.43 16.05 30.81
N VAL A 296 21.69 16.12 31.25
CA VAL A 296 22.86 15.86 30.41
C VAL A 296 23.13 14.36 30.39
N TYR A 297 22.87 13.74 29.25
CA TYR A 297 23.22 12.35 28.97
C TYR A 297 24.74 12.20 28.98
N GLN A 298 25.28 11.21 29.70
CA GLN A 298 26.72 10.94 29.79
C GLN A 298 27.10 9.53 29.28
N GLY A 299 26.17 8.83 28.63
CA GLY A 299 26.36 7.47 28.13
C GLY A 299 25.45 6.43 28.80
N GLY A 300 25.29 5.28 28.17
CA GLY A 300 24.49 4.15 28.67
C GLY A 300 23.01 4.20 28.26
N ALA A 301 22.18 3.30 28.81
CA ALA A 301 20.76 3.23 28.49
C ALA A 301 19.96 4.21 29.38
N VAL A 302 19.00 4.89 28.78
CA VAL A 302 18.09 5.83 29.46
C VAL A 302 16.73 5.18 29.62
N THR A 303 16.26 5.10 30.85
CA THR A 303 14.96 4.48 31.17
C THR A 303 13.84 5.51 31.05
N ILE A 304 12.79 5.14 30.32
CA ILE A 304 11.59 5.92 30.07
C ILE A 304 10.42 5.20 30.76
N PRO A 305 9.93 5.69 31.90
CA PRO A 305 8.74 5.15 32.55
C PRO A 305 7.50 5.49 31.72
N LEU A 306 6.70 4.47 31.38
CA LEU A 306 5.47 4.59 30.58
C LEU A 306 4.21 4.41 31.44
N LYS A 307 4.32 4.71 32.75
CA LYS A 307 3.26 4.48 33.73
C LYS A 307 1.94 5.08 33.26
N ASN A 308 0.86 4.31 33.36
CA ASN A 308 -0.52 4.69 33.01
C ASN A 308 -0.83 4.80 31.51
N LEU A 309 0.09 4.39 30.62
CA LEU A 309 -0.25 4.17 29.21
C LEU A 309 -0.93 2.81 29.05
N THR A 310 -2.05 2.79 28.33
CA THR A 310 -2.78 1.55 28.03
C THR A 310 -2.05 0.72 26.96
N PRO A 311 -2.31 -0.59 26.87
CA PRO A 311 -1.86 -1.39 25.73
C PRO A 311 -2.24 -0.72 24.41
N GLY A 312 -1.30 -0.72 23.45
CA GLY A 312 -1.48 0.03 22.21
C GLY A 312 -0.17 0.50 21.60
N LEU A 313 -0.30 1.37 20.60
CA LEU A 313 0.81 1.79 19.74
C LEU A 313 1.13 3.27 19.91
N TYR A 314 2.41 3.59 20.02
CA TYR A 314 2.90 4.91 20.41
C TYR A 314 4.10 5.35 19.57
N LEU A 315 4.34 6.66 19.56
CA LEU A 315 5.52 7.29 18.99
C LEU A 315 6.40 7.85 20.10
N LEU A 316 7.68 7.47 20.11
CA LEU A 316 8.72 8.09 20.92
C LEU A 316 9.49 9.10 20.08
N LYS A 317 9.50 10.35 20.49
CA LYS A 317 10.33 11.41 19.92
C LYS A 317 11.50 11.70 20.86
N VAL A 318 12.70 11.61 20.34
CA VAL A 318 13.96 11.80 21.08
C VAL A 318 14.62 13.08 20.57
N HIS A 319 14.87 14.03 21.46
CA HIS A 319 15.53 15.29 21.17
C HIS A 319 17.01 15.21 21.56
N GLU A 320 17.87 15.51 20.60
CA GLU A 320 19.32 15.62 20.73
C GLU A 320 19.69 17.07 20.37
N ASN A 321 19.79 17.95 21.37
CA ASN A 321 19.89 19.40 21.17
C ASN A 321 18.73 19.95 20.31
N GLU A 322 19.00 20.70 19.23
CA GLU A 322 18.00 21.29 18.32
C GLU A 322 17.40 20.28 17.32
N ARG A 323 17.87 19.04 17.31
CA ARG A 323 17.39 18.00 16.38
C ARG A 323 16.53 16.98 17.14
N PHE A 324 15.59 16.36 16.44
CA PHE A 324 14.86 15.23 16.98
C PHE A 324 14.82 14.05 16.00
N SER A 325 14.54 12.88 16.52
CA SER A 325 14.33 11.65 15.77
C SER A 325 13.20 10.86 16.41
N VAL A 326 12.47 10.07 15.64
CA VAL A 326 11.23 9.41 16.08
C VAL A 326 11.35 7.90 15.90
N ALA A 327 10.86 7.14 16.86
CA ALA A 327 10.70 5.70 16.79
C ALA A 327 9.29 5.29 17.21
N LYS A 328 8.84 4.13 16.72
CA LYS A 328 7.53 3.57 17.01
C LYS A 328 7.69 2.36 17.95
N PHE A 329 6.81 2.24 18.95
CA PHE A 329 6.81 1.09 19.87
C PHE A 329 5.39 0.71 20.27
N SER A 330 5.22 -0.54 20.73
CA SER A 330 3.96 -1.05 21.27
C SER A 330 4.09 -1.38 22.75
N ILE A 331 3.00 -1.20 23.49
CA ILE A 331 2.82 -1.69 24.86
C ILE A 331 1.82 -2.85 24.80
N GLU A 332 2.19 -3.99 25.38
CA GLU A 332 1.32 -5.17 25.53
C GLU A 332 0.51 -5.16 26.82
#